data_AF-A0A8S3A2C2-F1
#
_entry.id   AF-A0A8S3A2C2-F1
#
_cell.length_a   1.000
_cell.length_b   1.000
_cell.length_c   1.000
_cell.angle_alpha   90.00
_cell.angle_beta   90.00
_cell.angle_gamma   90.00
#
_symmetry.space_group_name_H-M   'P 1'
#
loop_
_entity.id
_entity.type
_entity.pdbx_description
1 polymer ?
#
loop_
_entity_poly.entity_id
_entity_poly.type
_entity_poly.pdbx_seq_one_letter_code
_entity_poly.pdbx_strand_id
1 'polypeptide(L)'
;VQQIINDITYTPQPRTGLTAKQIKKLKSLANNHLDWELLQSLATVLTPFYLATRCLSGRQYPTLALSYWVTQNLHLFLSTEIPDAPLENAFLHLLLNKFRFYFESKVTFEQKRGKL
;
A
#
# COMPACT_ATOMS: atom_id res chain seq x y z
N VAL A 1 -16.25 30.38 -51.79
CA VAL A 1 -17.18 29.54 -50.98
C VAL A 1 -16.46 28.34 -50.36
N GLN A 2 -15.69 27.55 -51.12
CA GLN A 2 -14.92 26.40 -50.58
C GLN A 2 -13.91 26.77 -49.48
N GLN A 3 -13.27 27.95 -49.53
CA GLN A 3 -12.36 28.41 -48.47
C GLN A 3 -13.08 28.63 -47.13
N ILE A 4 -14.31 29.14 -47.16
CA ILE A 4 -15.12 29.39 -45.96
C ILE A 4 -15.55 28.07 -45.31
N ILE A 5 -15.84 27.04 -46.13
CA ILE A 5 -16.20 25.70 -45.62
C ILE A 5 -15.01 25.05 -44.92
N ASN A 6 -13.78 25.23 -45.43
CA ASN A 6 -12.56 24.73 -44.78
C ASN A 6 -12.27 25.45 -43.46
N ASP A 7 -12.56 26.75 -43.35
CA ASP A 7 -12.37 27.50 -42.09
C ASP A 7 -13.38 27.08 -41.00
N ILE A 8 -14.58 26.63 -41.39
CA ILE A 8 -15.62 26.18 -40.44
C ILE A 8 -15.44 24.71 -40.05
N THR A 9 -14.90 23.86 -40.94
CA THR A 9 -14.69 22.42 -40.67
C THR A 9 -13.33 22.08 -40.06
N TYR A 10 -12.43 23.06 -39.94
CA TYR A 10 -11.15 22.87 -39.27
C TYR A 10 -11.38 22.75 -37.76
N THR A 11 -11.53 21.52 -37.28
CA THR A 11 -11.39 21.24 -35.85
C THR A 11 -9.94 21.58 -35.47
N PRO A 12 -9.70 22.60 -34.61
CA PRO A 12 -8.34 22.92 -34.21
C PRO A 12 -7.79 21.68 -33.51
N GLN A 13 -6.84 21.00 -34.17
CA GLN A 13 -6.10 19.93 -33.52
C GLN A 13 -5.55 20.55 -32.22
N PRO A 14 -5.81 19.96 -31.05
CA PRO A 14 -5.30 20.51 -29.80
C PRO A 14 -3.78 20.52 -29.91
N ARG A 15 -3.23 21.70 -30.20
CA ARG A 15 -1.78 21.97 -30.20
C ARG A 15 -1.33 21.97 -28.75
N THR A 16 -1.41 20.81 -28.12
CA THR A 16 -0.45 20.46 -27.09
C THR A 16 0.89 20.60 -27.79
N GLY A 17 1.71 21.60 -27.45
CA GLY A 17 3.02 21.86 -28.04
C GLY A 17 4.05 20.74 -27.76
N LEU A 18 3.55 19.52 -27.57
CA LEU A 18 4.25 18.33 -27.19
C LEU A 18 4.40 17.45 -28.43
N THR A 19 5.64 17.13 -28.76
CA THR A 19 5.96 16.12 -29.76
C THR A 19 5.39 14.76 -29.38
N ALA A 20 5.11 13.90 -30.36
CA ALA A 20 4.63 12.54 -30.11
C ALA A 20 5.55 11.74 -29.16
N LYS A 21 6.86 12.00 -29.18
CA LYS A 21 7.83 11.43 -28.22
C LYS A 21 7.58 11.91 -26.78
N GLN A 22 7.30 13.20 -26.59
CA GLN A 22 6.97 13.76 -25.27
C GLN A 22 5.63 13.23 -24.75
N ILE A 23 4.62 13.12 -25.61
CA ILE A 23 3.32 12.52 -25.24
C ILE A 23 3.49 11.05 -24.84
N LYS A 24 4.28 10.28 -25.60
CA LYS A 24 4.56 8.87 -25.28
C LYS A 24 5.32 8.74 -23.95
N LYS A 25 6.29 9.63 -23.70
CA LYS A 25 7.05 9.66 -22.43
C LYS A 25 6.17 10.07 -21.25
N LEU A 26 5.28 11.05 -21.44
CA LEU A 26 4.31 11.46 -20.42
C LEU A 26 3.31 10.34 -20.12
N LYS A 27 2.80 9.65 -21.14
CA LYS A 27 1.94 8.48 -20.95
C LYS A 27 2.65 7.32 -20.25
N SER A 28 3.96 7.13 -20.47
CA SER A 28 4.73 6.12 -19.75
C SER A 28 5.10 6.53 -18.32
N LEU A 29 5.06 7.82 -18.00
CA LEU A 29 5.32 8.36 -16.66
C LEU A 29 4.03 8.59 -15.86
N ALA A 30 2.89 8.66 -16.53
CA ALA A 30 1.59 8.71 -15.90
C ALA A 30 1.33 7.34 -15.28
N ASN A 31 1.48 7.25 -13.96
CA ASN A 31 1.00 6.12 -13.18
C ASN A 31 -0.42 5.79 -13.63
N ASN A 32 -0.65 4.52 -13.95
CA ASN A 32 -1.96 4.06 -14.34
C ASN A 32 -2.91 4.23 -13.16
N HIS A 33 -4.21 4.41 -13.40
CA HIS A 33 -5.17 4.57 -12.31
C HIS A 33 -5.10 3.40 -11.31
N LEU A 34 -4.89 2.19 -11.83
CA LEU A 34 -4.67 0.97 -11.06
C LEU A 34 -3.42 1.04 -10.14
N ASP A 35 -2.36 1.73 -10.57
CA ASP A 35 -1.14 1.87 -9.75
C ASP A 35 -1.41 2.75 -8.52
N TRP A 36 -2.26 3.77 -8.68
CA TRP A 36 -2.69 4.63 -7.58
C TRP A 36 -3.61 3.90 -6.61
N GLU A 37 -4.55 3.10 -7.11
CA GLU A 37 -5.40 2.25 -6.28
C GLU A 37 -4.54 1.27 -5.47
N LEU A 38 -3.57 0.60 -6.10
CA LEU A 38 -2.63 -0.29 -5.43
C LEU A 38 -1.83 0.43 -4.33
N LEU A 39 -1.30 1.62 -4.62
CA LEU A 39 -0.58 2.43 -3.65
C LEU A 39 -1.47 2.81 -2.46
N GLN A 40 -2.74 3.14 -2.72
CA GLN A 40 -3.69 3.49 -1.69
C GLN A 40 -4.07 2.29 -0.80
N SER A 41 -4.27 1.11 -1.40
CA SER A 41 -4.49 -0.14 -0.66
C SER A 41 -3.27 -0.50 0.20
N LEU A 42 -2.06 -0.37 -0.36
CA LEU A 42 -0.81 -0.58 0.40
C LEU A 42 -0.68 0.39 1.56
N ALA A 43 -0.95 1.68 1.35
CA ALA A 43 -0.91 2.68 2.40
C ALA A 43 -1.90 2.35 3.52
N THR A 44 -3.12 1.94 3.18
CA THR A 44 -4.16 1.54 4.14
C THR A 44 -3.69 0.37 5.01
N VAL A 45 -3.12 -0.66 4.39
CA VAL A 45 -2.67 -1.88 5.10
C VAL A 45 -1.40 -1.63 5.94
N LEU A 46 -0.48 -0.78 5.48
CA LEU A 46 0.80 -0.53 6.16
C LEU A 46 0.73 0.53 7.25
N THR A 47 -0.26 1.42 7.22
CA THR A 47 -0.40 2.52 8.20
C THR A 47 -0.41 2.02 9.66
N PRO A 48 -1.16 0.96 10.03
CA PRO A 48 -1.14 0.43 11.40
C PRO A 48 0.25 -0.04 11.85
N PHE A 49 1.04 -0.62 10.95
CA PHE A 49 2.41 -1.03 11.24
C PHE A 49 3.33 0.16 11.46
N TYR A 50 3.20 1.20 10.63
CA TYR A 50 3.95 2.43 10.81
C TYR A 50 3.66 3.07 12.18
N LEU A 51 2.39 3.14 12.57
CA LEU A 51 1.96 3.67 13.87
C LEU A 51 2.48 2.80 15.02
N ALA A 52 2.41 1.48 14.89
CA ALA A 52 2.96 0.53 15.85
C ALA A 52 4.47 0.71 16.04
N THR A 53 5.24 0.79 14.94
CA THR A 53 6.68 1.03 14.98
C THR A 53 6.99 2.38 15.62
N ARG A 54 6.29 3.45 15.24
CA ARG A 54 6.48 4.78 15.83
C ARG A 54 6.16 4.81 17.33
N CYS A 55 5.13 4.09 17.76
CA CYS A 55 4.77 3.97 19.16
C CYS A 55 5.87 3.28 19.99
N LEU A 56 6.45 2.21 19.45
CA LEU A 56 7.49 1.44 20.12
C LEU A 56 8.86 2.10 20.07
N SER A 57 9.22 2.73 18.95
CA SER A 57 10.52 3.40 18.77
C SER A 57 10.59 4.79 19.39
N GLY A 58 9.45 5.46 19.57
CA GLY A 58 9.38 6.79 20.20
C GLY A 58 9.63 6.78 21.71
N ARG A 59 9.75 5.60 22.33
CA ARG A 59 10.05 5.45 23.76
C ARG A 59 11.45 4.89 23.94
N GLN A 60 12.20 5.50 24.86
CA GLN A 60 13.58 5.09 25.19
C GLN A 60 13.62 3.63 25.71
N TYR A 61 12.53 3.16 26.33
CA TYR A 61 12.29 1.76 26.70
C TYR A 61 10.81 1.41 26.52
N PRO A 62 10.39 0.80 25.39
CA PRO A 62 9.04 0.26 25.29
C PRO A 62 8.86 -0.84 26.34
N THR A 63 7.84 -0.70 27.20
CA THR A 63 7.55 -1.72 28.21
C THR A 63 7.05 -3.00 27.53
N LEU A 64 7.35 -4.17 28.11
CA LEU A 64 6.87 -5.46 27.58
C LEU A 64 5.35 -5.47 27.41
N ALA A 65 4.62 -4.86 28.35
CA ALA A 65 3.17 -4.73 28.28
C ALA A 65 2.71 -3.89 27.06
N LEU A 66 3.42 -2.80 26.75
CA LEU A 66 3.12 -1.99 25.56
C LEU A 66 3.40 -2.76 24.28
N SER A 67 4.55 -3.44 24.20
CA SER A 67 4.91 -4.28 23.06
C SER A 67 3.89 -5.39 22.81
N TYR A 68 3.43 -6.03 23.88
CA TYR A 68 2.36 -7.03 23.82
C TYR A 68 1.05 -6.41 23.34
N TRP A 69 0.63 -5.27 23.91
CA TRP A 69 -0.59 -4.58 23.51
C TRP A 69 -0.57 -4.17 22.03
N VAL A 70 0.53 -3.60 21.53
CA VAL A 70 0.70 -3.24 20.11
C VAL A 70 0.61 -4.48 19.22
N THR A 71 1.25 -5.58 19.62
CA THR A 71 1.25 -6.84 18.87
C THR A 71 -0.17 -7.43 18.78
N GLN A 72 -0.95 -7.40 19.87
CA GLN A 72 -2.34 -7.87 19.88
C GLN A 72 -3.24 -7.02 18.99
N ASN A 73 -3.08 -5.69 19.01
CA ASN A 73 -3.86 -4.80 18.13
C ASN A 73 -3.53 -5.02 16.65
N LEU A 74 -2.26 -5.24 16.31
CA LEU A 74 -1.88 -5.60 14.94
C LEU A 74 -2.48 -6.95 14.52
N HIS A 75 -2.47 -7.95 15.41
CA HIS A 75 -3.09 -9.25 15.13
C HIS A 75 -4.60 -9.11 14.89
N LEU A 76 -5.29 -8.33 15.74
CA LEU A 76 -6.72 -8.05 15.59
C LEU A 76 -7.00 -7.36 14.25
N PHE A 77 -6.25 -6.32 13.91
CA PHE A 77 -6.36 -5.64 12.62
C PHE A 77 -6.20 -6.59 11.45
N LEU A 78 -5.15 -7.43 11.46
CA LEU A 78 -4.88 -8.42 10.41
C LEU A 78 -5.94 -9.53 10.31
N SER A 79 -6.68 -9.78 11.39
CA SER A 79 -7.76 -10.77 11.44
C SER A 79 -9.12 -10.19 11.06
N THR A 80 -9.21 -8.88 10.87
CA THR A 80 -10.46 -8.19 10.54
C THR A 80 -10.63 -8.12 9.03
N GLU A 81 -11.76 -8.57 8.51
CA GLU A 81 -12.12 -8.40 7.10
C GLU A 81 -12.68 -6.99 6.87
N ILE A 82 -12.18 -6.32 5.83
CA ILE A 82 -12.69 -5.03 5.39
C ILE A 82 -13.77 -5.30 4.32
N PRO A 83 -15.03 -4.87 4.55
CA PRO A 83 -16.07 -5.04 3.55
C PRO A 83 -15.73 -4.24 2.29
N ASP A 84 -16.08 -4.79 1.13
CA ASP A 84 -15.89 -4.17 -0.20
C ASP A 84 -14.44 -3.87 -0.61
N ALA A 85 -13.45 -4.48 0.06
CA ALA A 85 -12.02 -4.23 -0.15
C ALA A 85 -11.21 -5.54 -0.38
N PRO A 86 -11.38 -6.22 -1.54
CA PRO A 86 -10.81 -7.55 -1.77
C PRO A 86 -9.28 -7.55 -1.85
N LEU A 87 -8.69 -6.48 -2.37
CA LEU A 87 -7.23 -6.34 -2.52
C LEU A 87 -6.56 -6.17 -1.14
N GLU A 88 -7.14 -5.33 -0.30
CA GLU A 88 -6.72 -5.11 1.08
C GLU A 88 -6.83 -6.42 1.88
N ASN A 89 -7.95 -7.13 1.78
CA ASN A 89 -8.12 -8.42 2.45
C ASN A 89 -7.07 -9.45 2.01
N ALA A 90 -6.73 -9.49 0.72
CA ALA A 90 -5.64 -10.35 0.23
C ALA A 90 -4.29 -10.01 0.87
N PHE A 91 -3.97 -8.71 1.01
CA PHE A 91 -2.76 -8.28 1.71
C PHE A 91 -2.80 -8.59 3.21
N LEU A 92 -3.94 -8.38 3.87
CA LEU A 92 -4.12 -8.68 5.29
C LEU A 92 -3.91 -10.17 5.56
N HIS A 93 -4.48 -11.06 4.75
CA HIS A 93 -4.26 -12.50 4.88
C HIS A 93 -2.80 -12.90 4.67
N LEU A 94 -2.12 -12.33 3.67
CA LEU A 94 -0.70 -12.59 3.43
C LEU A 94 0.14 -12.17 4.64
N LEU A 95 -0.10 -10.95 5.14
CA LEU A 95 0.59 -10.42 6.31
C LEU A 95 0.28 -11.21 7.58
N LEU A 96 -0.97 -11.63 7.79
CA LEU A 96 -1.37 -12.46 8.92
C LEU A 96 -0.60 -13.78 8.92
N ASN A 97 -0.50 -14.44 7.77
CA ASN A 97 0.27 -15.68 7.64
C ASN A 97 1.75 -15.48 7.99
N LYS A 98 2.37 -14.39 7.51
CA LYS A 98 3.75 -14.05 7.85
C LYS A 98 3.92 -13.69 9.33
N PHE A 99 2.97 -12.95 9.88
CA PHE A 99 2.96 -12.54 11.28
C PHE A 99 2.87 -13.77 12.19
N ARG A 100 1.91 -14.66 11.96
CA ARG A 100 1.77 -15.93 12.70
C ARG A 100 3.03 -16.77 12.60
N PHE A 101 3.56 -16.97 11.39
CA PHE A 101 4.78 -17.73 11.21
C PHE A 101 5.94 -17.17 12.03
N TYR A 102 6.13 -15.84 12.06
CA TYR A 102 7.20 -15.21 12.83
C TYR A 102 7.06 -15.45 14.35
N PHE A 103 5.84 -15.32 14.89
CA PHE A 103 5.61 -15.52 16.31
C PHE A 103 5.63 -17.00 16.72
N GLU A 104 5.04 -17.90 15.92
CA GLU A 104 5.02 -19.35 16.20
C GLU A 104 6.43 -19.98 16.07
N SER A 105 7.22 -19.58 15.06
CA SER A 105 8.58 -20.07 14.87
C SER A 105 9.54 -19.63 15.99
N LYS A 106 9.38 -18.41 16.52
CA LYS A 106 10.23 -17.91 17.61
C LYS A 106 9.86 -18.48 18.98
N VAL A 107 8.59 -18.75 19.27
CA VAL A 107 8.19 -19.45 20.50
C VAL A 107 8.85 -20.84 20.55
N THR A 108 8.91 -21.53 19.42
CA THR A 108 9.53 -22.87 19.32
C THR A 108 11.06 -22.83 19.51
N PHE A 109 11.71 -21.74 19.11
CA PHE A 109 13.15 -21.54 19.28
C PHE A 109 13.53 -21.21 20.74
N GLU A 110 12.80 -20.31 21.39
CA GLU A 110 13.03 -19.92 22.80
C GLU A 110 12.72 -21.08 23.77
N GLN A 111 11.66 -21.87 23.52
CA GLN A 111 11.36 -23.08 24.32
C GLN A 111 12.45 -24.16 24.24
N LYS A 112 13.17 -24.25 23.12
CA LYS A 112 14.33 -25.15 22.98
C LYS A 112 15.55 -24.63 23.72
N ARG A 113 15.65 -23.31 23.93
CA ARG A 113 16.81 -22.67 24.58
C ARG A 113 16.69 -22.62 26.11
N GLY A 114 15.47 -22.57 26.66
CA GLY A 114 15.19 -22.66 28.09
C GLY A 114 15.19 -24.07 28.69
N LYS A 115 15.65 -25.09 27.94
CA LYS A 115 15.81 -26.49 28.38
C LYS A 115 17.29 -26.93 28.45
N LEU A 116 18.21 -25.98 28.67
CA LEU A 116 19.62 -26.25 28.96
C LEU A 116 19.94 -25.84 30.39
#